data_AF-A0A2A9MG29-F1
#
_entry.id   AF-A0A2A9MG29-F1
#
_cell.length_a   1.000
_cell.length_b   1.000
_cell.length_c   1.000
_cell.angle_alpha   90.00
_cell.angle_beta   90.00
_cell.angle_gamma   90.00
#
_symmetry.space_group_name_H-M   'P 1'
#
loop_
_entity.id
_entity.type
_entity.pdbx_description
1 polymer ?
#
loop_
_entity_poly.entity_id
_entity_poly.type
_entity_poly.pdbx_seq_one_letter_code
_entity_poly.pdbx_strand_id
1 'polypeptide(L)'
;MLPVGASPPFPSPQASDAVSRLQLLLTNFSSHLYDVVQQVPELAPPQPVGPAPPAASAGEEEAEKKTQLECFLLRSANNVATIMHAIEAEIENLPSSLRKREETQARIAFLEKENRRAAVELEALAAQTEGIRQSLRQALRQSLTENTHIVIDE
;
A
#
# COMPACT_ATOMS: atom_id res chain seq x y z
N MET A 1 11.43 16.13 -20.69
CA MET A 1 10.07 16.09 -21.25
C MET A 1 9.75 14.63 -21.53
N LEU A 2 8.72 14.07 -20.89
CA LEU A 2 8.30 12.67 -21.09
C LEU A 2 7.33 12.60 -22.28
N PRO A 3 7.31 11.51 -23.05
CA PRO A 3 6.50 11.40 -24.25
C PRO A 3 5.00 11.37 -23.91
N VAL A 4 4.21 12.07 -24.73
CA VAL A 4 2.74 12.00 -24.72
C VAL A 4 2.34 10.58 -25.10
N GLY A 5 1.73 9.85 -24.16
CA GLY A 5 1.20 8.49 -24.40
C GLY A 5 1.71 7.39 -23.46
N ALA A 6 2.69 7.67 -22.60
CA ALA A 6 3.05 6.74 -21.53
C ALA A 6 2.15 7.00 -20.30
N SER A 7 1.09 6.20 -20.13
CA SER A 7 0.43 6.10 -18.83
C SER A 7 1.49 5.68 -17.80
N PRO A 8 1.66 6.42 -16.69
CA PRO A 8 2.66 6.06 -15.70
C PRO A 8 2.34 4.65 -15.18
N PRO A 9 3.37 3.83 -14.89
CA PRO A 9 3.16 2.56 -14.21
C PRO A 9 2.37 2.84 -12.95
N PHE A 10 1.31 2.06 -12.72
CA PHE A 10 0.51 2.13 -11.51
C PHE A 10 1.44 2.20 -10.30
N PRO A 11 1.46 3.30 -9.53
CA PRO A 11 2.16 3.30 -8.27
C PRO A 11 1.37 2.35 -7.39
N SER A 12 1.93 1.16 -7.12
CA SER A 12 1.47 0.32 -6.03
C SER A 12 1.37 1.23 -4.80
N PRO A 13 0.19 1.35 -4.17
CA PRO A 13 0.04 2.30 -3.09
C PRO A 13 0.98 1.91 -1.95
N GLN A 14 1.99 2.75 -1.69
CA GLN A 14 2.84 2.68 -0.50
C GLN A 14 2.07 3.07 0.78
N ALA A 15 0.74 2.95 0.79
CA ALA A 15 -0.06 3.19 1.97
C ALA A 15 0.05 1.96 2.88
N SER A 16 0.53 2.16 4.11
CA SER A 16 0.74 1.10 5.10
C SER A 16 -0.56 0.42 5.54
N ASP A 17 -1.70 1.11 5.44
CA ASP A 17 -3.00 0.66 5.94
C ASP A 17 -3.99 0.30 4.81
N ALA A 18 -4.74 -0.79 4.99
CA ALA A 18 -5.71 -1.33 4.03
C ALA A 18 -6.84 -0.33 3.74
N VAL A 19 -7.28 0.42 4.75
CA VAL A 19 -8.32 1.46 4.59
C VAL A 19 -7.82 2.58 3.68
N SER A 20 -6.57 3.01 3.86
CA SER A 20 -5.96 4.07 3.03
C SER A 20 -5.75 3.59 1.59
N ARG A 21 -5.38 2.32 1.38
CA ARG A 21 -5.28 1.71 0.05
C ARG A 21 -6.63 1.65 -0.65
N LEU A 22 -7.68 1.22 0.06
CA LEU A 22 -9.04 1.20 -0.46
C LEU A 22 -9.52 2.61 -0.85
N GLN A 23 -9.24 3.61 -0.01
CA GLN A 23 -9.60 5.00 -0.29
C GLN A 23 -8.91 5.51 -1.57
N LEU A 24 -7.63 5.19 -1.78
CA LEU A 24 -6.93 5.55 -3.01
C LEU A 24 -7.53 4.84 -4.23
N LEU A 25 -7.82 3.55 -4.13
CA LEU A 25 -8.44 2.78 -5.22
C LEU A 25 -9.80 3.35 -5.62
N LEU A 26 -10.64 3.70 -4.65
CA LEU A 26 -11.94 4.35 -4.90
C LEU A 26 -11.78 5.73 -5.53
N THR A 27 -10.78 6.50 -5.08
CA THR A 27 -10.48 7.82 -5.66
C THR A 27 -10.03 7.68 -7.12
N ASN A 28 -9.11 6.76 -7.40
CA ASN A 28 -8.65 6.48 -8.77
C ASN A 28 -9.76 5.92 -9.66
N PHE A 29 -10.66 5.10 -9.10
CA PHE A 29 -11.81 4.59 -9.82
C PHE A 29 -12.74 5.73 -10.26
N SER A 30 -13.10 6.61 -9.32
CA SER A 30 -13.96 7.76 -9.61
C SER A 30 -13.34 8.76 -10.58
N SER A 31 -12.03 9.03 -10.49
CA SER A 31 -11.34 9.87 -11.47
C SER A 31 -11.34 9.22 -12.86
N HIS A 32 -11.10 7.91 -12.94
CA HIS A 32 -11.10 7.21 -14.22
C HIS A 32 -12.49 7.22 -14.89
N LEU A 33 -13.56 7.02 -14.11
CA LEU A 33 -14.92 7.14 -14.63
C LEU A 33 -15.23 8.55 -15.14
N TYR A 34 -14.76 9.57 -14.43
CA TYR A 34 -14.91 10.95 -14.86
C TYR A 34 -14.19 11.23 -16.18
N ASP A 35 -12.94 10.79 -16.32
CA ASP A 35 -12.14 10.94 -17.54
C ASP A 35 -12.78 10.23 -18.73
N VAL A 36 -13.31 9.01 -18.52
CA VAL A 36 -14.01 8.25 -19.58
C VAL A 36 -15.27 9.00 -20.04
N VAL A 37 -16.06 9.53 -19.11
CA VAL A 37 -17.27 10.29 -19.44
C VAL A 37 -16.96 11.62 -20.14
N GLN A 38 -15.82 12.26 -19.84
CA GLN A 38 -15.38 13.46 -20.56
C GLN A 38 -14.89 13.18 -21.98
N GLN A 39 -14.19 12.06 -22.20
CA GLN A 39 -13.58 11.73 -23.49
C GLN A 39 -14.56 11.09 -24.49
N VAL A 40 -15.62 10.42 -24.02
CA VAL A 40 -16.63 9.81 -24.90
C VAL A 40 -17.34 10.83 -25.80
N PRO A 41 -17.80 12.01 -25.32
CA PRO A 41 -18.38 13.05 -26.17
C PRO A 41 -17.40 13.66 -27.19
N GLU A 42 -16.10 13.69 -26.89
CA GLU A 42 -15.07 14.20 -27.81
C GLU A 42 -14.80 13.20 -28.95
N LEU A 43 -14.84 11.91 -28.65
CA LEU A 43 -14.60 10.82 -29.61
C LEU A 43 -15.88 10.40 -30.38
N ALA A 44 -17.06 10.65 -29.80
CA ALA A 44 -18.37 10.36 -30.38
C ALA A 44 -19.34 11.52 -30.10
N PRO A 45 -19.31 12.59 -30.91
CA PRO A 45 -20.31 13.65 -30.81
C PRO A 45 -21.72 13.08 -31.08
N PRO A 46 -22.77 13.61 -30.42
CA PRO A 46 -24.13 13.10 -30.57
C PRO A 46 -24.58 13.18 -32.04
N GLN A 47 -24.97 12.04 -32.60
CA GLN A 47 -25.44 12.00 -33.98
C GLN A 47 -26.80 12.72 -34.10
N PRO A 48 -26.98 13.61 -35.11
CA PRO A 48 -28.27 14.21 -35.37
C PRO A 48 -29.25 13.14 -35.87
N VAL A 49 -30.45 13.10 -35.27
CA VAL A 49 -31.52 12.13 -35.59
C VAL A 49 -32.27 12.48 -36.89
N GLY A 50 -31.57 13.04 -37.88
CA GLY A 50 -32.16 13.52 -39.14
C GLY A 50 -31.39 13.01 -40.36
N PRO A 51 -32.03 12.94 -41.54
CA PRO A 51 -31.40 12.41 -42.74
C PRO A 51 -30.24 13.32 -43.17
N ALA A 52 -29.00 12.87 -42.95
CA ALA A 52 -27.80 13.58 -43.35
C ALA A 52 -27.51 13.38 -44.86
N PRO A 53 -27.04 14.42 -45.57
CA PRO A 53 -26.69 14.34 -47.00
C PRO A 53 -25.43 13.49 -47.22
N PRO A 54 -25.23 12.96 -48.44
CA PRO A 54 -24.15 12.02 -48.73
C PRO A 54 -22.78 12.74 -48.79
N ALA A 55 -21.99 12.63 -47.72
CA ALA A 55 -20.59 13.07 -47.71
C ALA A 55 -19.67 11.87 -48.02
N ALA A 56 -19.27 11.73 -49.29
CA ALA A 56 -18.45 10.63 -49.78
C ALA A 56 -16.96 10.67 -49.36
N SER A 57 -16.56 11.63 -48.52
CA SER A 57 -15.19 11.74 -47.97
C SER A 57 -15.12 11.62 -46.45
N ALA A 58 -16.25 11.37 -45.78
CA ALA A 58 -16.33 11.25 -44.31
C ALA A 58 -16.12 9.80 -43.82
N GLY A 59 -16.29 8.80 -44.69
CA GLY A 59 -16.35 7.40 -44.29
C GLY A 59 -15.05 6.80 -43.74
N GLU A 60 -13.88 7.25 -44.21
CA GLU A 60 -12.58 6.74 -43.73
C GLU A 60 -12.20 7.36 -42.36
N GLU A 61 -12.28 8.69 -42.22
CA GLU A 61 -12.04 9.36 -40.92
C GLU A 61 -13.04 8.97 -39.84
N GLU A 62 -14.30 8.72 -40.22
CA GLU A 62 -15.34 8.27 -39.29
C GLU A 62 -15.13 6.81 -38.86
N ALA A 63 -14.65 5.94 -39.75
CA ALA A 63 -14.26 4.58 -39.42
C ALA A 63 -13.01 4.52 -38.51
N GLU A 64 -12.02 5.39 -38.73
CA GLU A 64 -10.84 5.51 -37.85
C GLU A 64 -11.22 6.04 -36.46
N LYS A 65 -12.07 7.07 -36.36
CA LYS A 65 -12.56 7.56 -35.07
C LYS A 65 -13.38 6.50 -34.33
N LYS A 66 -14.19 5.72 -35.05
CA LYS A 66 -14.97 4.63 -34.48
C LYS A 66 -14.10 3.50 -33.94
N THR A 67 -13.06 3.10 -34.68
CA THR A 67 -12.10 2.07 -34.21
C THR A 67 -11.27 2.58 -33.02
N GLN A 68 -10.92 3.86 -32.99
CA GLN A 68 -10.27 4.51 -31.84
C GLN A 68 -11.19 4.53 -30.61
N LEU A 69 -12.48 4.83 -30.77
CA LEU A 69 -13.48 4.78 -29.72
C LEU A 69 -13.65 3.35 -29.18
N GLU A 70 -13.76 2.35 -30.06
CA GLU A 70 -13.86 0.94 -29.67
C GLU A 70 -12.64 0.47 -28.89
N CYS A 71 -11.42 0.84 -29.33
CA CYS A 71 -10.18 0.57 -28.61
C CYS A 71 -10.14 1.27 -27.25
N PHE A 72 -10.59 2.53 -27.18
CA PHE A 72 -10.64 3.32 -25.96
C PHE A 72 -11.61 2.73 -24.93
N LEU A 73 -12.82 2.37 -25.37
CA LEU A 73 -13.83 1.75 -24.51
C LEU A 73 -13.38 0.39 -24.00
N LEU A 74 -12.77 -0.44 -24.86
CA LEU A 74 -12.27 -1.75 -24.46
C LEU A 74 -11.13 -1.63 -23.45
N ARG A 75 -10.23 -0.67 -23.63
CA ARG A 75 -9.15 -0.37 -22.67
C ARG A 75 -9.71 0.16 -21.35
N SER A 76 -10.69 1.05 -21.41
CA SER A 76 -11.35 1.61 -20.22
C SER A 76 -12.09 0.53 -19.43
N ALA A 77 -12.80 -0.36 -20.12
CA ALA A 77 -13.49 -1.50 -19.50
C ALA A 77 -12.50 -2.45 -18.79
N ASN A 78 -11.36 -2.74 -19.42
CA ASN A 78 -10.32 -3.57 -18.82
C ASN A 78 -9.68 -2.91 -17.58
N ASN A 79 -9.43 -1.60 -17.65
CA ASN A 79 -8.95 -0.83 -16.51
C ASN A 79 -9.95 -0.83 -15.35
N VAL A 80 -11.25 -0.62 -15.64
CA VAL A 80 -12.34 -0.68 -14.66
C VAL A 80 -12.39 -2.06 -13.98
N ALA A 81 -12.33 -3.14 -14.77
CA ALA A 81 -12.32 -4.50 -14.22
C ALA A 81 -11.11 -4.74 -13.30
N THR A 82 -9.94 -4.27 -13.70
CA THR A 82 -8.70 -4.40 -12.91
C THR A 82 -8.81 -3.64 -11.58
N ILE A 83 -9.31 -2.39 -11.61
CA ILE A 83 -9.50 -1.58 -10.41
C ILE A 83 -10.56 -2.20 -9.50
N MET A 84 -11.66 -2.72 -10.06
CA MET A 84 -12.71 -3.37 -9.28
C MET A 84 -12.21 -4.61 -8.57
N HIS A 85 -11.45 -5.48 -9.26
CA HIS A 85 -10.83 -6.64 -8.61
C HIS A 85 -9.83 -6.25 -7.52
N ALA A 86 -9.07 -5.18 -7.70
CA ALA A 86 -8.20 -4.65 -6.65
C ALA A 86 -9.00 -4.12 -5.45
N ILE A 87 -10.16 -3.49 -5.67
CA ILE A 87 -11.07 -3.04 -4.61
C ILE A 87 -11.66 -4.23 -3.86
N GLU A 88 -12.15 -5.25 -4.56
CA GLU A 88 -12.71 -6.48 -3.97
C GLU A 88 -11.68 -7.17 -3.07
N ALA A 89 -10.46 -7.38 -3.59
CA ALA A 89 -9.38 -7.97 -2.81
C ALA A 89 -9.05 -7.14 -1.56
N GLU A 90 -9.10 -5.81 -1.65
CA GLU A 90 -8.77 -4.96 -0.51
C GLU A 90 -9.90 -4.83 0.51
N ILE A 91 -11.16 -5.03 0.10
CA ILE A 91 -12.30 -5.19 1.01
C ILE A 91 -12.17 -6.48 1.82
N GLU A 92 -11.74 -7.58 1.21
CA GLU A 92 -11.50 -8.85 1.91
C GLU A 92 -10.36 -8.73 2.93
N ASN A 93 -9.36 -7.89 2.64
CA ASN A 93 -8.22 -7.63 3.53
C ASN A 93 -8.51 -6.62 4.65
N LEU A 94 -9.71 -6.03 4.70
CA LEU A 94 -10.02 -5.05 5.74
C LEU A 94 -9.97 -5.72 7.13
N PRO A 95 -9.38 -5.03 8.13
CA PRO A 95 -9.45 -5.51 9.50
C PRO A 95 -10.92 -5.64 9.87
N SER A 96 -11.31 -6.83 10.33
CA SER A 96 -12.70 -7.15 10.63
C SER A 96 -13.29 -6.14 11.61
N SER A 97 -14.06 -5.20 11.07
CA SER A 97 -14.79 -4.15 11.80
C SER A 97 -15.87 -4.72 12.73
N LEU A 98 -16.08 -6.05 12.66
CA LEU A 98 -17.01 -6.79 13.50
C LEU A 98 -16.55 -6.94 14.95
N ARG A 99 -15.28 -6.67 15.28
CA ARG A 99 -14.89 -6.61 16.70
C ARG A 99 -15.52 -5.39 17.33
N LYS A 100 -16.33 -5.61 18.37
CA LYS A 100 -16.87 -4.50 19.16
C LYS A 100 -15.71 -3.67 19.70
N ARG A 101 -15.87 -2.35 19.74
CA ARG A 101 -14.86 -1.42 20.27
C ARG A 101 -14.36 -1.82 21.67
N GLU A 102 -15.22 -2.44 22.47
CA GLU A 102 -14.87 -2.96 23.80
C GLU A 102 -13.90 -4.15 23.74
N GLU A 103 -14.08 -5.06 22.79
CA GLU A 103 -13.20 -6.23 22.60
C GLU A 103 -11.81 -5.80 22.11
N THR A 104 -11.75 -4.81 21.21
CA THR A 104 -10.47 -4.27 20.75
C THR A 104 -9.74 -3.57 21.90
N GLN A 105 -10.44 -2.79 22.72
CA GLN A 105 -9.88 -2.13 23.89
C GLN A 105 -9.40 -3.13 24.95
N ALA A 106 -10.17 -4.19 25.22
CA ALA A 106 -9.75 -5.27 26.11
C ALA A 106 -8.50 -5.98 25.61
N ARG A 107 -8.42 -6.24 24.29
CA ARG A 107 -7.23 -6.85 23.68
C ARG A 107 -6.00 -5.95 23.77
N ILE A 108 -6.16 -4.64 23.56
CA ILE A 108 -5.07 -3.67 23.71
C ILE A 108 -4.56 -3.67 25.14
N ALA A 109 -5.46 -3.55 26.13
CA ALA A 109 -5.07 -3.56 27.54
C ALA A 109 -4.36 -4.86 27.96
N PHE A 110 -4.81 -6.00 27.42
CA PHE A 110 -4.13 -7.29 27.61
C PHE A 110 -2.72 -7.30 27.03
N LEU A 111 -2.55 -6.85 25.78
CA LEU A 111 -1.25 -6.78 25.12
C LEU A 111 -0.30 -5.80 25.81
N GLU A 112 -0.79 -4.66 26.31
CA GLU A 112 0.00 -3.72 27.11
C GLU A 112 0.47 -4.33 28.44
N LYS A 113 -0.33 -5.19 29.04
CA LYS A 113 0.06 -5.92 30.25
C LYS A 113 1.13 -6.96 29.96
N GLU A 114 0.98 -7.74 28.89
CA GLU A 114 1.99 -8.71 28.45
C GLU A 114 3.29 -8.03 28.05
N ASN A 115 3.22 -6.93 27.30
CA ASN A 115 4.39 -6.17 26.89
C ASN A 115 5.16 -5.60 28.10
N ARG A 116 4.45 -5.05 29.09
CA ARG A 116 5.07 -4.63 30.35
C ARG A 116 5.76 -5.77 31.09
N ARG A 117 5.13 -6.95 31.12
CA ARG A 117 5.74 -8.14 31.74
C ARG A 117 7.00 -8.56 30.99
N ALA A 118 6.95 -8.63 29.66
CA ALA A 118 8.10 -8.97 28.83
C ALA A 118 9.24 -7.95 29.00
N ALA A 119 8.94 -6.66 29.12
CA ALA A 119 9.93 -5.62 29.39
C ALA A 119 10.66 -5.84 30.72
N VAL A 120 9.93 -6.13 31.80
CA VAL A 120 10.52 -6.44 33.11
C VAL A 120 11.39 -7.71 33.06
N GLU A 121 10.93 -8.74 32.36
CA GLU A 121 11.71 -9.97 32.18
C GLU A 121 13.00 -9.71 31.39
N LEU A 122 12.95 -8.87 30.34
CA LEU A 122 14.13 -8.45 29.58
C LEU A 122 15.11 -7.63 30.43
N GLU A 123 14.61 -6.70 31.25
CA GLU A 123 15.45 -5.92 32.17
C GLU A 123 16.17 -6.82 33.20
N ALA A 124 15.45 -7.79 33.77
CA ALA A 124 16.03 -8.75 34.70
C ALA A 124 17.11 -9.62 34.04
N LEU A 125 16.86 -10.11 32.82
CA LEU A 125 17.83 -10.88 32.05
C LEU A 125 19.06 -10.04 31.68
N ALA A 126 18.87 -8.78 31.30
CA ALA A 126 19.96 -7.85 31.00
C ALA A 126 20.82 -7.58 32.25
N ALA A 127 20.21 -7.40 33.42
CA ALA A 127 20.93 -7.24 34.68
C ALA A 127 21.75 -8.49 35.05
N GLN A 128 21.19 -9.70 34.84
CA GLN A 128 21.91 -10.95 35.09
C GLN A 128 23.10 -11.13 34.15
N THR A 129 22.92 -10.85 32.85
CA THR A 129 24.02 -10.95 31.87
C THR A 129 25.13 -9.95 32.18
N GLU A 130 24.79 -8.73 32.61
CA GLU A 130 25.78 -7.76 33.03
C GLU A 130 26.53 -8.21 34.30
N GLY A 131 25.83 -8.79 35.28
CA GLY A 131 26.45 -9.38 36.47
C GLY A 131 27.42 -10.52 36.14
N ILE A 132 27.04 -11.43 35.24
CA ILE A 132 27.91 -12.52 34.76
C ILE A 132 29.13 -11.96 34.02
N ARG A 133 28.95 -10.93 33.20
CA ARG A 133 30.06 -10.28 32.50
C ARG A 133 31.05 -9.64 33.47
N GLN A 134 30.54 -8.99 34.53
CA GLN A 134 31.38 -8.37 35.56
C GLN A 134 32.14 -9.42 36.38
N SER A 135 31.48 -10.51 36.80
CA SER A 135 32.14 -11.57 37.56
C SER A 135 33.22 -12.27 36.72
N LEU A 136 32.95 -12.54 35.45
CA LEU A 136 33.94 -13.13 34.53
C LEU A 136 35.16 -12.20 34.34
N ARG A 137 34.94 -10.88 34.22
CA ARG A 137 36.04 -9.91 34.16
C ARG A 137 36.87 -9.90 35.44
N GLN A 138 36.23 -9.95 36.60
CA GLN A 138 36.94 -9.98 37.88
C GLN A 138 37.75 -11.27 38.03
N ALA A 139 37.18 -12.43 37.69
CA ALA A 139 37.89 -13.71 37.72
C ALA A 139 39.09 -13.73 36.76
N LEU A 140 38.93 -13.20 35.54
CA LEU A 140 40.03 -13.04 34.59
C LEU A 140 41.13 -12.13 35.13
N ARG A 141 40.77 -10.97 35.72
CA ARG A 141 41.74 -10.07 36.34
C ARG A 141 42.51 -10.78 37.46
N GLN A 142 41.80 -11.42 38.41
CA GLN A 142 42.43 -12.15 39.51
C GLN A 142 43.40 -13.22 39.01
N SER A 143 42.98 -14.05 38.05
CA SER A 143 43.83 -15.09 37.46
C SER A 143 45.09 -14.54 36.79
N LEU A 144 45.01 -13.39 36.13
CA LEU A 144 46.17 -12.74 35.51
C LEU A 144 47.12 -12.12 36.57
N THR A 145 46.57 -11.59 37.67
CA THR A 145 47.34 -10.92 38.73
C THR A 145 47.89 -11.85 39.82
N GLU A 146 47.35 -13.06 40.00
CA GLU A 146 47.76 -13.97 41.09
C GLU A 146 49.21 -14.49 40.96
N ASN A 147 49.82 -14.40 39.78
CA ASN A 147 51.22 -14.82 39.55
C ASN A 147 52.09 -13.74 38.88
N THR A 148 51.55 -12.55 38.64
CA THR A 148 52.30 -11.42 38.11
C THR A 148 51.98 -10.23 39.00
N HIS A 149 52.99 -9.57 39.61
CA HIS A 149 52.83 -8.35 40.42
C HIS A 149 52.38 -7.14 39.56
N ILE A 150 51.37 -7.31 38.71
CA ILE A 150 50.83 -6.32 37.80
C ILE A 150 49.51 -5.86 38.40
N VAL A 151 49.48 -4.62 38.91
CA VAL A 151 48.24 -3.94 39.27
C VAL A 151 47.66 -3.37 37.97
N ILE A 152 46.48 -3.84 37.57
CA ILE A 152 45.74 -3.26 36.45
C ILE A 152 44.89 -2.12 37.03
N ASP A 153 45.37 -0.89 36.91
CA ASP A 153 44.60 0.32 37.24
C ASP A 153 43.39 0.48 36.30
N GLU A 154 42.33 1.13 36.82
CA GLU A 154 40.96 1.18 36.27
C GLU A 154 40.81 1.62 34.80
#